data_AF-A0A7R9JQB4-F1
#
_entry.id   AF-A0A7R9JQB4-F1
#
_cell.length_a   1.000
_cell.length_b   1.000
_cell.length_c   1.000
_cell.angle_alpha   90.00
_cell.angle_beta   90.00
_cell.angle_gamma   90.00
#
_symmetry.space_group_name_H-M   'P 1'
#
loop_
_entity.id
_entity.type
_entity.pdbx_description
1 polymer ?
#
loop_
_entity_poly.entity_id
_entity_poly.type
_entity_poly.pdbx_seq_one_letter_code
_entity_poly.pdbx_strand_id
1 'polypeptide(L)'
;MVDETANDGEIETAITALCPVVPSPIRGVDSVTSPTDIVCTEFSVGEPPTARSRDSTQAPPPSLKPSPHPFTSRSRSMIVVSSVKPLKEISHNFLGTSSELNTNTAMSPPEMLVVLLLFHCALGIQKLDLLYQWKGVDFVFPSKTTKEAMLRSGYYIQDNPIPLDVDVWNQDGEEKVFVTLPRFKPGTPATLTTISTKRNGDNMSPLLVPYPDWSWHREGVCDGITSVFRVQVDACGRLWVIDTGMVDILVKGRQICPHQILVFDIRTSKLVTRYRIPEEDLKSNSVLPTIAVDIRDADGKCRDAFAYVADVTGFGLIVYDARHNRSWRVTSNYFYPYPVSGYFDLNGETFDLMDGVLGLGMGPNKGDDTKLYFHSLASVRESWVLTSVLRNSSNFKGGLNVVPRKFHVSAEERSSQTAAVVVDENEILFFNLLKSNTLDCWNTRKTYTKSNFVELDRDDDLLQFASGMKISKGKDGRQKLWALTCRFQKHMTGTINPREVNYRILSAPVDQLVRGTACEAKSSSLTSSGRPGGYRPIVFEQ
;
A
#
# COMPACT_ATOMS: atom_id res chain seq x y z
N MET A 1 -22.17 -47.90 -16.70
CA MET A 1 -22.69 -48.78 -15.63
C MET A 1 -21.51 -49.25 -14.83
N VAL A 2 -21.67 -49.38 -13.50
CA VAL A 2 -20.58 -49.39 -12.51
C VAL A 2 -19.84 -48.04 -12.46
N ASP A 3 -19.80 -47.30 -11.34
CA ASP A 3 -20.76 -47.25 -10.23
C ASP A 3 -20.69 -45.86 -9.57
N GLU A 4 -21.81 -45.30 -9.10
CA GLU A 4 -21.86 -43.98 -8.43
C GLU A 4 -22.38 -44.11 -6.99
N THR A 5 -21.47 -44.28 -6.04
CA THR A 5 -21.77 -44.26 -4.60
C THR A 5 -20.69 -43.52 -3.80
N ALA A 6 -20.73 -42.18 -3.86
CA ALA A 6 -19.77 -41.28 -3.21
C ALA A 6 -20.37 -40.49 -2.01
N ASN A 7 -20.94 -41.24 -1.06
CA ASN A 7 -21.11 -40.88 0.36
C ASN A 7 -21.49 -39.41 0.69
N ASP A 8 -22.78 -39.06 0.59
CA ASP A 8 -23.29 -37.69 0.86
C ASP A 8 -22.94 -37.13 2.27
N GLY A 9 -22.73 -37.99 3.26
CA GLY A 9 -22.47 -37.58 4.65
C GLY A 9 -21.17 -36.78 4.87
N GLU A 10 -20.16 -36.95 4.01
CA GLU A 10 -18.93 -36.14 4.09
C GLU A 10 -19.14 -34.74 3.49
N ILE A 11 -20.11 -34.57 2.58
CA ILE A 11 -20.39 -33.30 1.90
C ILE A 11 -21.13 -32.35 2.85
N GLU A 12 -22.15 -32.81 3.59
CA GLU A 12 -22.83 -31.97 4.59
C GLU A 12 -21.88 -31.51 5.71
N THR A 13 -20.99 -32.40 6.16
CA THR A 13 -20.00 -32.12 7.20
C THR A 13 -19.04 -31.01 6.76
N ALA A 14 -18.58 -31.03 5.50
CA ALA A 14 -17.72 -29.99 4.93
C ALA A 14 -18.45 -28.64 4.75
N ILE A 15 -19.75 -28.65 4.40
CA ILE A 15 -20.56 -27.43 4.26
C ILE A 15 -20.77 -26.77 5.62
N THR A 16 -21.14 -27.54 6.65
CA THR A 16 -21.38 -27.04 8.01
C THR A 16 -20.10 -26.47 8.64
N ALA A 17 -18.94 -27.06 8.34
CA ALA A 17 -17.64 -26.60 8.84
C ALA A 17 -17.17 -25.25 8.24
N LEU A 18 -17.70 -24.86 7.08
CA LEU A 18 -17.39 -23.62 6.38
C LEU A 18 -18.44 -22.52 6.58
N CYS A 19 -19.72 -22.88 6.69
CA CYS A 19 -20.84 -21.94 6.82
C CYS A 19 -21.77 -22.34 8.00
N PRO A 20 -21.42 -21.98 9.25
CA PRO A 20 -22.32 -22.20 10.39
C PRO A 20 -23.59 -21.34 10.26
N VAL A 21 -24.76 -21.96 10.44
CA VAL A 21 -26.06 -21.28 10.33
C VAL A 21 -26.32 -20.43 11.58
N VAL A 22 -26.39 -19.10 11.41
CA VAL A 22 -26.84 -18.18 12.46
C VAL A 22 -28.38 -18.21 12.53
N PRO A 23 -29.00 -18.46 13.71
CA PRO A 23 -30.46 -18.44 13.83
C PRO A 23 -31.04 -17.03 13.67
N SER A 24 -31.91 -16.84 12.67
CA SER A 24 -32.68 -15.60 12.51
C SER A 24 -33.76 -15.46 13.59
N PRO A 25 -33.91 -14.30 14.26
CA PRO A 25 -35.02 -14.06 15.17
C PRO A 25 -36.36 -13.96 14.42
N ILE A 26 -37.41 -14.51 15.02
CA ILE A 26 -38.77 -14.60 14.44
C ILE A 26 -39.50 -13.25 14.56
N ARG A 27 -40.32 -12.90 13.56
CA ARG A 27 -41.13 -11.66 13.52
C ARG A 27 -42.28 -11.65 14.53
N GLY A 28 -42.57 -10.47 15.09
CA GLY A 28 -43.81 -10.09 15.77
C GLY A 28 -44.29 -8.72 15.28
N VAL A 29 -45.59 -8.41 15.42
CA VAL A 29 -46.36 -7.35 14.71
C VAL A 29 -47.50 -6.91 15.66
N ASP A 30 -47.91 -5.64 15.81
CA ASP A 30 -47.61 -4.34 15.15
C ASP A 30 -47.44 -3.24 16.26
N SER A 31 -47.63 -1.91 16.15
CA SER A 31 -48.17 -1.00 15.11
C SER A 31 -47.66 0.46 15.16
N VAL A 32 -47.88 1.13 14.03
CA VAL A 32 -47.96 2.58 13.73
C VAL A 32 -48.16 3.56 14.92
N THR A 33 -47.24 4.52 15.11
CA THR A 33 -47.50 6.00 15.05
C THR A 33 -46.23 6.85 15.24
N SER A 34 -46.24 8.06 14.66
CA SER A 34 -45.34 9.20 14.90
C SER A 34 -46.24 10.47 15.03
N PRO A 35 -45.78 11.68 15.46
CA PRO A 35 -44.45 12.28 15.23
C PRO A 35 -43.90 13.18 16.38
N THR A 36 -42.99 14.10 16.02
CA THR A 36 -42.51 15.32 16.75
C THR A 36 -41.58 15.16 17.96
N ASP A 37 -40.27 15.20 17.66
CA ASP A 37 -39.26 16.21 18.05
C ASP A 37 -38.98 16.63 19.53
N ILE A 38 -37.76 17.20 19.68
CA ILE A 38 -37.28 18.16 20.71
C ILE A 38 -36.41 17.62 21.87
N VAL A 39 -35.10 17.93 21.74
CA VAL A 39 -34.07 18.23 22.76
C VAL A 39 -33.31 17.10 23.49
N CYS A 40 -31.99 17.26 23.50
CA CYS A 40 -31.00 16.50 24.25
C CYS A 40 -30.96 16.91 25.74
N THR A 41 -30.57 15.99 26.63
CA THR A 41 -30.31 16.29 28.04
C THR A 41 -28.92 15.83 28.46
N GLU A 42 -28.10 16.78 28.94
CA GLU A 42 -26.86 16.50 29.69
C GLU A 42 -27.09 16.78 31.18
N PHE A 43 -26.69 15.84 32.04
CA PHE A 43 -26.55 15.93 33.51
C PHE A 43 -25.88 14.62 33.98
N SER A 44 -24.98 14.54 34.96
CA SER A 44 -24.32 15.53 35.83
C SER A 44 -22.94 15.03 36.24
N VAL A 45 -22.04 15.94 36.66
CA VAL A 45 -20.91 15.61 37.56
C VAL A 45 -20.93 16.63 38.70
N GLY A 46 -20.72 16.20 39.95
CA GLY A 46 -20.83 17.04 41.15
C GLY A 46 -19.51 17.25 41.89
N GLU A 47 -19.40 18.38 42.58
CA GLU A 47 -18.37 18.64 43.61
C GLU A 47 -18.70 17.92 44.93
N PRO A 48 -17.72 17.68 45.82
CA PRO A 48 -17.51 18.61 46.95
C PRO A 48 -16.03 18.67 47.47
N PRO A 49 -15.70 19.37 48.58
CA PRO A 49 -16.12 20.71 49.07
C PRO A 49 -14.89 21.63 49.38
N THR A 50 -15.13 22.86 49.89
CA THR A 50 -14.10 23.87 50.17
C THR A 50 -13.80 24.12 51.67
N ALA A 51 -12.59 24.59 52.02
CA ALA A 51 -12.24 25.04 53.38
C ALA A 51 -11.11 26.11 53.48
N ARG A 52 -11.51 27.39 53.59
CA ARG A 52 -10.91 28.51 54.39
C ARG A 52 -9.38 28.82 54.39
N SER A 53 -9.01 29.79 53.53
CA SER A 53 -8.54 31.17 53.88
C SER A 53 -7.43 31.46 54.93
N ARG A 54 -6.46 32.31 54.54
CA ARG A 54 -6.16 33.61 55.21
C ARG A 54 -5.34 34.57 54.31
N ASP A 55 -5.33 35.86 54.68
CA ASP A 55 -4.81 37.05 53.96
C ASP A 55 -3.27 37.05 53.72
N SER A 56 -2.64 37.94 52.92
CA SER A 56 -2.94 39.38 52.69
C SER A 56 -2.30 40.08 51.47
N THR A 57 -3.03 41.09 50.94
CA THR A 57 -2.59 42.39 50.34
C THR A 57 -1.37 42.51 49.39
N GLN A 58 -1.61 42.93 48.13
CA GLN A 58 -1.30 44.28 47.60
C GLN A 58 -1.90 44.52 46.18
N ALA A 59 -1.83 45.75 45.64
CA ALA A 59 -2.66 46.25 44.52
C ALA A 59 -1.85 46.68 43.25
N PRO A 60 -2.49 46.83 42.05
CA PRO A 60 -1.78 46.86 40.77
C PRO A 60 -1.74 48.23 40.03
N PRO A 61 -0.83 48.39 39.02
CA PRO A 61 -0.86 49.44 38.00
C PRO A 61 -1.69 49.02 36.74
N PRO A 62 -2.01 49.94 35.79
CA PRO A 62 -3.38 50.02 35.29
C PRO A 62 -3.63 49.63 33.82
N SER A 63 -4.92 49.51 33.48
CA SER A 63 -5.45 49.21 32.15
C SER A 63 -5.62 50.46 31.27
N LEU A 64 -5.36 50.32 29.97
CA LEU A 64 -5.72 51.29 28.93
C LEU A 64 -7.06 50.91 28.28
N LYS A 65 -7.94 51.90 28.11
CA LYS A 65 -9.20 51.79 27.33
C LYS A 65 -9.12 52.66 26.07
N PRO A 66 -9.75 52.25 24.95
CA PRO A 66 -9.85 53.06 23.74
C PRO A 66 -11.00 54.09 23.81
N SER A 67 -10.91 55.14 23.00
CA SER A 67 -11.93 56.20 22.81
C SER A 67 -11.91 56.75 21.36
N PRO A 68 -12.98 57.40 20.85
CA PRO A 68 -13.43 57.09 19.47
C PRO A 68 -13.70 58.29 18.52
N HIS A 69 -14.07 57.95 17.27
CA HIS A 69 -14.81 58.76 16.25
C HIS A 69 -14.05 59.92 15.56
N PRO A 70 -14.56 60.51 14.45
CA PRO A 70 -15.81 60.24 13.70
C PRO A 70 -15.65 59.97 12.17
N PHE A 71 -16.79 59.69 11.51
CA PHE A 71 -16.96 59.69 10.05
C PHE A 71 -16.86 61.10 9.43
N THR A 72 -16.48 61.18 8.15
CA THR A 72 -17.23 61.95 7.12
C THR A 72 -17.02 61.30 5.74
N SER A 73 -17.94 61.55 4.81
CA SER A 73 -17.88 61.02 3.44
C SER A 73 -18.04 62.13 2.41
N ARG A 74 -17.55 61.89 1.17
CA ARG A 74 -18.17 62.43 -0.04
C ARG A 74 -17.85 61.57 -1.27
N SER A 75 -18.84 61.47 -2.15
CA SER A 75 -18.83 60.59 -3.32
C SER A 75 -18.43 61.35 -4.59
N ARG A 76 -17.81 60.64 -5.54
CA ARG A 76 -18.21 60.75 -6.96
C ARG A 76 -18.35 59.36 -7.59
N SER A 77 -19.44 59.19 -8.33
CA SER A 77 -19.74 58.11 -9.29
C SER A 77 -18.74 58.12 -10.47
N MET A 78 -18.70 57.18 -11.43
CA MET A 78 -19.53 56.02 -11.86
C MET A 78 -18.54 55.13 -12.71
N ILE A 79 -18.73 53.87 -13.14
CA ILE A 79 -19.88 53.08 -13.60
C ILE A 79 -19.69 51.60 -13.18
N VAL A 80 -20.79 50.86 -13.02
CA VAL A 80 -20.79 49.40 -12.77
C VAL A 80 -21.04 48.63 -14.07
N VAL A 81 -20.29 47.54 -14.30
CA VAL A 81 -20.68 46.46 -15.21
C VAL A 81 -20.47 45.12 -14.49
N SER A 82 -21.57 44.40 -14.27
CA SER A 82 -21.59 42.96 -13.95
C SER A 82 -21.71 42.17 -15.27
N SER A 83 -21.53 40.85 -15.35
CA SER A 83 -21.53 39.84 -14.29
C SER A 83 -20.76 38.56 -14.69
N VAL A 84 -20.65 37.67 -13.70
CA VAL A 84 -20.24 36.25 -13.72
C VAL A 84 -20.58 35.45 -15.01
N LYS A 85 -19.61 34.68 -15.54
CA LYS A 85 -19.75 33.23 -15.86
C LYS A 85 -18.38 32.55 -16.17
N PRO A 86 -18.29 31.20 -16.13
CA PRO A 86 -17.02 30.48 -15.99
C PRO A 86 -16.37 30.00 -17.31
N LEU A 87 -15.09 29.63 -17.22
CA LEU A 87 -14.34 28.96 -18.30
C LEU A 87 -14.75 27.48 -18.45
N LYS A 88 -15.68 27.23 -19.37
CA LYS A 88 -15.73 26.03 -20.21
C LYS A 88 -15.55 26.46 -21.67
N GLU A 89 -15.38 25.50 -22.57
CA GLU A 89 -15.27 25.67 -24.03
C GLU A 89 -13.96 26.29 -24.56
N ILE A 90 -12.93 25.45 -24.66
CA ILE A 90 -12.05 25.44 -25.84
C ILE A 90 -12.12 24.04 -26.46
N SER A 91 -13.32 23.67 -26.96
CA SER A 91 -13.58 22.33 -27.48
C SER A 91 -14.74 22.26 -28.50
N HIS A 92 -15.00 23.32 -29.26
CA HIS A 92 -15.82 23.28 -30.47
C HIS A 92 -15.46 24.42 -31.43
N ASN A 93 -14.52 24.16 -32.34
CA ASN A 93 -14.32 25.01 -33.53
C ASN A 93 -13.68 24.23 -34.70
N PHE A 94 -14.12 22.98 -34.89
CA PHE A 94 -13.78 22.11 -36.02
C PHE A 94 -14.96 21.18 -36.35
N LEU A 95 -16.04 21.74 -36.89
CA LEU A 95 -17.11 20.99 -37.58
C LEU A 95 -17.83 21.95 -38.53
N GLY A 96 -17.84 21.61 -39.82
CA GLY A 96 -18.17 22.54 -40.91
C GLY A 96 -16.89 23.06 -41.59
N THR A 97 -16.68 22.95 -42.90
CA THR A 97 -17.56 22.42 -43.96
C THR A 97 -16.90 21.29 -44.77
N SER A 98 -17.73 20.41 -45.32
CA SER A 98 -17.29 19.39 -46.27
C SER A 98 -16.94 20.01 -47.64
N SER A 99 -15.65 20.05 -47.97
CA SER A 99 -15.17 20.39 -49.31
C SER A 99 -13.93 19.56 -49.64
N GLU A 100 -14.12 18.56 -50.51
CA GLU A 100 -13.14 17.86 -51.36
C GLU A 100 -11.65 17.98 -50.96
N LEU A 101 -11.16 17.06 -50.13
CA LEU A 101 -9.72 16.78 -50.09
C LEU A 101 -9.33 16.05 -51.38
N ASN A 102 -8.53 16.70 -52.22
CA ASN A 102 -7.96 16.11 -53.43
C ASN A 102 -7.00 14.96 -53.08
N THR A 103 -7.45 13.71 -53.25
CA THR A 103 -6.60 12.51 -53.10
C THR A 103 -5.69 12.35 -54.32
N ASN A 104 -4.61 13.13 -54.43
CA ASN A 104 -3.56 12.93 -55.46
C ASN A 104 -2.21 13.61 -55.13
N THR A 105 -1.66 13.35 -53.94
CA THR A 105 -0.25 13.61 -53.62
C THR A 105 0.35 12.38 -52.96
N ALA A 106 1.25 11.68 -53.67
CA ALA A 106 2.01 10.58 -53.11
C ALA A 106 3.14 11.14 -52.23
N MET A 107 3.18 10.76 -50.95
CA MET A 107 4.31 11.06 -50.07
C MET A 107 5.60 10.47 -50.63
N SER A 108 6.69 11.23 -50.56
CA SER A 108 8.00 10.73 -50.98
C SER A 108 8.57 9.72 -49.97
N PRO A 109 9.47 8.80 -50.39
CA PRO A 109 10.10 7.84 -49.49
C PRO A 109 10.73 8.43 -48.19
N PRO A 110 11.45 9.57 -48.19
CA PRO A 110 11.97 10.14 -46.96
C PRO A 110 10.88 10.70 -46.04
N GLU A 111 9.80 11.26 -46.58
CA GLU A 111 8.66 11.72 -45.76
C GLU A 111 7.95 10.54 -45.08
N MET A 112 7.77 9.43 -45.81
CA MET A 112 7.23 8.20 -45.24
C MET A 112 8.14 7.61 -44.15
N LEU A 113 9.47 7.71 -44.32
CA LEU A 113 10.44 7.28 -43.30
C LEU A 113 10.37 8.18 -42.04
N VAL A 114 10.25 9.51 -42.21
CA VAL A 114 10.09 10.45 -41.09
C VAL A 114 8.76 10.21 -40.36
N VAL A 115 7.65 9.98 -41.08
CA VAL A 115 6.36 9.62 -40.46
C VAL A 115 6.45 8.29 -39.72
N LEU A 116 7.12 7.27 -40.28
CA LEU A 116 7.36 6.00 -39.59
C LEU A 116 8.20 6.17 -38.32
N LEU A 117 9.27 6.96 -38.36
CA LEU A 117 10.11 7.26 -37.19
C LEU A 117 9.34 8.05 -36.12
N LEU A 118 8.52 9.01 -36.52
CA LEU A 118 7.64 9.76 -35.59
C LEU A 118 6.55 8.86 -34.98
N PHE A 119 5.98 7.92 -35.73
CA PHE A 119 5.07 6.90 -35.18
C PHE A 119 5.77 5.96 -34.19
N HIS A 120 7.01 5.55 -34.46
CA HIS A 120 7.81 4.77 -33.50
C HIS A 120 8.21 5.56 -32.25
N CYS A 121 8.33 6.89 -32.33
CA CYS A 121 8.50 7.76 -31.15
C CYS A 121 7.18 8.11 -30.43
N ALA A 122 6.03 8.01 -31.10
CA ALA A 122 4.72 8.34 -30.53
C ALA A 122 4.03 7.15 -29.85
N LEU A 123 4.44 5.92 -30.15
CA LEU A 123 4.09 4.74 -29.36
C LEU A 123 4.90 4.77 -28.06
N GLY A 124 4.29 5.30 -27.00
CA GLY A 124 4.85 5.24 -25.64
C GLY A 124 5.13 3.79 -25.25
N ILE A 125 6.41 3.46 -25.04
CA ILE A 125 6.84 2.12 -24.65
C ILE A 125 6.49 1.93 -23.17
N GLN A 126 5.30 1.38 -22.91
CA GLN A 126 4.99 0.71 -21.65
C GLN A 126 6.14 -0.25 -21.34
N LYS A 127 6.77 -0.12 -20.17
CA LYS A 127 7.87 -0.97 -19.74
C LYS A 127 7.42 -2.08 -18.80
N LEU A 128 6.24 -1.94 -18.19
CA LEU A 128 5.59 -2.94 -17.36
C LEU A 128 4.71 -3.87 -18.19
N ASP A 129 5.08 -5.15 -18.25
CA ASP A 129 4.26 -6.21 -18.82
C ASP A 129 3.01 -6.43 -17.97
N LEU A 130 1.84 -6.40 -18.60
CA LEU A 130 0.58 -6.84 -17.98
C LEU A 130 0.57 -8.38 -17.89
N LEU A 131 0.62 -8.93 -16.67
CA LEU A 131 0.57 -10.38 -16.45
C LEU A 131 -0.85 -10.87 -16.20
N TYR A 132 -1.60 -10.17 -15.33
CA TYR A 132 -2.94 -10.55 -14.92
C TYR A 132 -3.83 -9.32 -14.72
N GLN A 133 -5.12 -9.47 -14.94
CA GLN A 133 -6.13 -8.43 -14.71
C GLN A 133 -7.49 -9.03 -14.32
N TRP A 134 -8.30 -8.27 -13.59
CA TRP A 134 -9.63 -8.69 -13.17
C TRP A 134 -10.62 -7.52 -13.17
N LYS A 135 -11.89 -7.86 -13.39
CA LYS A 135 -13.04 -6.94 -13.20
C LYS A 135 -13.56 -7.03 -11.77
N GLY A 136 -13.84 -8.26 -11.37
CA GLY A 136 -13.93 -8.78 -10.00
C GLY A 136 -13.14 -10.09 -9.96
N VAL A 137 -12.61 -10.48 -8.79
CA VAL A 137 -11.89 -11.75 -8.63
C VAL A 137 -12.83 -12.92 -8.33
N ASP A 138 -12.40 -14.15 -8.61
CA ASP A 138 -13.16 -15.36 -8.31
C ASP A 138 -12.24 -16.50 -7.86
N PHE A 139 -12.78 -17.48 -7.12
CA PHE A 139 -11.99 -18.45 -6.37
C PHE A 139 -12.13 -19.89 -6.89
N VAL A 140 -11.14 -20.73 -6.57
CA VAL A 140 -11.22 -22.19 -6.73
C VAL A 140 -11.98 -22.79 -5.53
N PHE A 141 -13.31 -22.75 -5.61
CA PHE A 141 -14.19 -23.34 -4.60
C PHE A 141 -14.11 -24.89 -4.59
N PRO A 142 -14.39 -25.56 -3.45
CA PRO A 142 -14.39 -27.03 -3.37
C PRO A 142 -15.42 -27.69 -4.28
N SER A 143 -16.59 -27.04 -4.47
CA SER A 143 -17.62 -27.47 -5.42
C SER A 143 -18.45 -26.27 -5.91
N LYS A 144 -19.20 -26.46 -7.00
CA LYS A 144 -20.21 -25.50 -7.48
C LYS A 144 -21.27 -25.22 -6.41
N THR A 145 -21.73 -26.26 -5.71
CA THR A 145 -22.69 -26.16 -4.61
C THR A 145 -22.16 -25.29 -3.46
N THR A 146 -20.86 -25.42 -3.12
CA THR A 146 -20.20 -24.57 -2.11
C THR A 146 -20.16 -23.10 -2.55
N LYS A 147 -19.79 -22.82 -3.81
CA LYS A 147 -19.80 -21.46 -4.36
C LYS A 147 -21.20 -20.84 -4.28
N GLU A 148 -22.21 -21.57 -4.72
CA GLU A 148 -23.60 -21.10 -4.67
C GLU A 148 -24.12 -20.91 -3.24
N ALA A 149 -23.74 -21.77 -2.29
CA ALA A 149 -24.09 -21.61 -0.89
C ALA A 149 -23.45 -20.34 -0.29
N MET A 150 -22.17 -20.07 -0.58
CA MET A 150 -21.48 -18.85 -0.14
C MET A 150 -22.05 -17.58 -0.77
N LEU A 151 -22.49 -17.64 -2.04
CA LEU A 151 -23.21 -16.54 -2.71
C LEU A 151 -24.59 -16.29 -2.07
N ARG A 152 -25.40 -17.34 -1.84
CA ARG A 152 -26.74 -17.23 -1.24
C ARG A 152 -26.72 -16.74 0.21
N SER A 153 -25.65 -16.99 0.94
CA SER A 153 -25.49 -16.60 2.36
C SER A 153 -24.74 -15.28 2.55
N GLY A 154 -24.16 -14.69 1.50
CA GLY A 154 -23.36 -13.47 1.59
C GLY A 154 -21.94 -13.67 2.13
N TYR A 155 -21.52 -14.90 2.46
CA TYR A 155 -20.12 -15.22 2.78
C TYR A 155 -19.17 -14.94 1.58
N TYR A 156 -19.72 -14.95 0.35
CA TYR A 156 -19.05 -14.44 -0.84
C TYR A 156 -19.97 -13.45 -1.57
N ILE A 157 -19.50 -12.23 -1.80
CA ILE A 157 -20.15 -11.20 -2.62
C ILE A 157 -19.16 -10.84 -3.73
N GLN A 158 -19.46 -11.21 -4.98
CA GLN A 158 -18.45 -11.30 -6.06
C GLN A 158 -17.66 -9.99 -6.32
N ASP A 159 -18.30 -8.83 -6.19
CA ASP A 159 -17.67 -7.53 -6.49
C ASP A 159 -17.04 -6.84 -5.26
N ASN A 160 -17.07 -7.48 -4.07
CA ASN A 160 -16.56 -6.90 -2.83
C ASN A 160 -15.07 -7.16 -2.51
N PRO A 161 -14.45 -8.32 -2.86
CA PRO A 161 -13.02 -8.54 -2.68
C PRO A 161 -12.18 -7.57 -3.52
N ILE A 162 -11.21 -6.91 -2.86
CA ILE A 162 -10.31 -5.93 -3.48
C ILE A 162 -8.87 -6.48 -3.35
N PRO A 163 -8.25 -6.91 -4.46
CA PRO A 163 -6.81 -7.17 -4.52
C PRO A 163 -5.99 -5.96 -4.05
N LEU A 164 -5.08 -6.17 -3.09
CA LEU A 164 -4.29 -5.08 -2.49
C LEU A 164 -2.77 -5.25 -2.65
N ASP A 165 -2.24 -6.47 -2.46
CA ASP A 165 -0.80 -6.74 -2.53
C ASP A 165 -0.48 -7.99 -3.33
N VAL A 166 0.72 -8.00 -3.91
CA VAL A 166 1.34 -9.13 -4.58
C VAL A 166 2.68 -9.44 -3.92
N ASP A 167 3.05 -10.71 -3.85
CA ASP A 167 4.44 -11.12 -3.65
C ASP A 167 4.70 -12.46 -4.35
N VAL A 168 5.94 -12.77 -4.70
CA VAL A 168 6.28 -13.91 -5.55
C VAL A 168 7.48 -14.67 -5.01
N TRP A 169 7.22 -15.90 -4.56
CA TRP A 169 8.27 -16.87 -4.28
C TRP A 169 8.64 -17.61 -5.56
N ASN A 170 9.93 -17.61 -5.90
CA ASN A 170 10.52 -18.28 -7.06
C ASN A 170 11.73 -19.08 -6.57
N GLN A 171 11.65 -20.42 -6.57
CA GLN A 171 12.74 -21.28 -6.12
C GLN A 171 12.63 -22.69 -6.71
N ASP A 172 13.76 -23.34 -6.99
CA ASP A 172 13.87 -24.74 -7.44
C ASP A 172 12.98 -25.13 -8.64
N GLY A 173 12.63 -24.16 -9.48
CA GLY A 173 11.75 -24.34 -10.64
C GLY A 173 10.27 -24.05 -10.37
N GLU A 174 9.84 -23.97 -9.12
CA GLU A 174 8.50 -23.51 -8.73
C GLU A 174 8.37 -21.98 -8.74
N GLU A 175 7.15 -21.50 -8.96
CA GLU A 175 6.75 -20.10 -8.79
C GLU A 175 5.39 -20.09 -8.07
N LYS A 176 5.26 -19.26 -7.03
CA LYS A 176 4.00 -19.01 -6.31
C LYS A 176 3.78 -17.50 -6.20
N VAL A 177 2.85 -16.99 -7.00
CA VAL A 177 2.36 -15.61 -6.92
C VAL A 177 1.24 -15.55 -5.87
N PHE A 178 1.49 -14.85 -4.78
CA PHE A 178 0.54 -14.56 -3.71
C PHE A 178 -0.26 -13.30 -4.03
N VAL A 179 -1.54 -13.29 -3.66
CA VAL A 179 -2.44 -12.13 -3.78
C VAL A 179 -3.24 -11.98 -2.48
N THR A 180 -3.27 -10.77 -1.93
CA THR A 180 -4.04 -10.44 -0.72
C THR A 180 -5.39 -9.82 -1.06
N LEU A 181 -6.40 -10.11 -0.23
CA LEU A 181 -7.79 -9.67 -0.37
C LEU A 181 -8.32 -9.26 1.01
N PRO A 182 -8.07 -8.03 1.48
CA PRO A 182 -8.45 -7.62 2.82
C PRO A 182 -9.97 -7.64 2.99
N ARG A 183 -10.46 -7.93 4.21
CA ARG A 183 -11.86 -7.75 4.59
C ARG A 183 -12.17 -6.26 4.79
N PHE A 184 -12.06 -5.49 3.71
CA PHE A 184 -12.54 -4.11 3.63
C PHE A 184 -14.06 -4.03 3.63
N LYS A 185 -14.73 -5.05 3.07
CA LYS A 185 -16.18 -5.15 2.88
C LYS A 185 -16.65 -6.58 3.18
N PRO A 186 -17.94 -6.78 3.56
CA PRO A 186 -18.52 -8.10 3.77
C PRO A 186 -18.40 -9.01 2.55
N GLY A 187 -18.44 -10.33 2.77
CA GLY A 187 -18.45 -11.30 1.66
C GLY A 187 -17.10 -11.46 0.95
N THR A 188 -15.99 -11.24 1.66
CA THR A 188 -14.64 -11.63 1.21
C THR A 188 -14.28 -12.97 1.88
N PRO A 189 -14.36 -14.11 1.16
CA PRO A 189 -14.36 -15.44 1.78
C PRO A 189 -12.95 -15.95 2.12
N ALA A 190 -11.91 -15.45 1.46
CA ALA A 190 -10.51 -15.71 1.77
C ALA A 190 -9.66 -14.46 1.53
N THR A 191 -8.64 -14.25 2.37
CA THR A 191 -7.89 -12.97 2.44
C THR A 191 -6.41 -13.07 2.07
N LEU A 192 -5.89 -14.29 1.99
CA LEU A 192 -4.56 -14.62 1.49
C LEU A 192 -4.71 -15.77 0.50
N THR A 193 -4.24 -15.58 -0.72
CA THR A 193 -4.43 -16.51 -1.83
C THR A 193 -3.17 -16.65 -2.67
N THR A 194 -3.14 -17.67 -3.53
CA THR A 194 -2.21 -17.77 -4.67
C THR A 194 -2.97 -17.84 -5.99
N ILE A 195 -2.31 -17.48 -7.08
CA ILE A 195 -2.87 -17.61 -8.43
C ILE A 195 -3.01 -19.10 -8.81
N SER A 196 -4.19 -19.48 -9.32
CA SER A 196 -4.49 -20.83 -9.78
C SER A 196 -3.72 -21.20 -11.04
N THR A 197 -3.10 -22.39 -11.03
CA THR A 197 -2.57 -23.03 -12.25
C THR A 197 -3.68 -23.55 -13.18
N LYS A 198 -4.88 -23.82 -12.64
CA LYS A 198 -6.08 -24.14 -13.43
C LYS A 198 -6.63 -22.84 -14.04
N ARG A 199 -6.65 -22.77 -15.38
CA ARG A 199 -7.16 -21.62 -16.15
C ARG A 199 -8.61 -21.88 -16.57
N ASN A 200 -9.48 -20.88 -16.40
CA ASN A 200 -10.87 -20.91 -16.88
C ASN A 200 -11.13 -19.68 -17.77
N GLY A 201 -11.40 -19.89 -19.05
CA GLY A 201 -11.71 -18.78 -19.98
C GLY A 201 -10.51 -17.90 -20.30
N ASP A 202 -10.55 -16.63 -19.88
CA ASP A 202 -9.49 -15.65 -20.13
C ASP A 202 -8.21 -16.00 -19.35
N ASN A 203 -7.10 -16.19 -20.08
CA ASN A 203 -5.79 -16.48 -19.50
C ASN A 203 -5.28 -15.36 -18.57
N MET A 204 -5.71 -14.11 -18.77
CA MET A 204 -5.28 -12.98 -17.93
C MET A 204 -6.12 -12.81 -16.66
N SER A 205 -7.28 -13.50 -16.55
CA SER A 205 -8.20 -13.39 -15.40
C SER A 205 -8.23 -14.69 -14.55
N PRO A 206 -7.10 -15.20 -14.01
CA PRO A 206 -7.06 -16.50 -13.36
C PRO A 206 -7.81 -16.51 -12.02
N LEU A 207 -8.30 -17.69 -11.63
CA LEU A 207 -8.92 -17.89 -10.32
C LEU A 207 -7.89 -17.83 -9.18
N LEU A 208 -8.35 -17.51 -7.98
CA LEU A 208 -7.53 -17.46 -6.77
C LEU A 208 -7.76 -18.70 -5.88
N VAL A 209 -6.68 -19.25 -5.33
CA VAL A 209 -6.68 -20.40 -4.42
C VAL A 209 -6.36 -19.90 -3.01
N PRO A 210 -7.24 -20.07 -2.01
CA PRO A 210 -6.94 -19.69 -0.63
C PRO A 210 -5.71 -20.42 -0.08
N TYR A 211 -4.84 -19.68 0.60
CA TYR A 211 -3.57 -20.19 1.13
C TYR A 211 -3.55 -20.13 2.67
N PRO A 212 -3.05 -21.17 3.38
CA PRO A 212 -2.67 -22.49 2.85
C PRO A 212 -3.82 -23.27 2.20
N ASP A 213 -5.04 -23.11 2.73
CA ASP A 213 -6.27 -23.74 2.26
C ASP A 213 -7.51 -23.01 2.85
N TRP A 214 -8.72 -23.43 2.47
CA TRP A 214 -9.99 -22.83 2.90
C TRP A 214 -10.22 -22.81 4.43
N SER A 215 -9.69 -23.76 5.20
CA SER A 215 -9.95 -23.88 6.64
C SER A 215 -9.40 -22.71 7.46
N TRP A 216 -8.34 -22.06 6.96
CA TRP A 216 -7.69 -20.91 7.58
C TRP A 216 -8.51 -19.62 7.51
N HIS A 217 -9.46 -19.49 6.57
CA HIS A 217 -10.09 -18.21 6.27
C HIS A 217 -11.45 -17.99 6.95
N ARG A 218 -11.84 -18.85 7.90
CA ARG A 218 -13.14 -18.75 8.59
C ARG A 218 -13.20 -17.54 9.52
N GLU A 219 -14.14 -16.62 9.27
CA GLU A 219 -14.31 -15.40 10.08
C GLU A 219 -14.59 -15.75 11.55
N GLY A 220 -13.99 -14.97 12.48
CA GLY A 220 -14.11 -15.19 13.93
C GLY A 220 -13.26 -16.32 14.50
N VAL A 221 -12.64 -17.17 13.67
CA VAL A 221 -11.71 -18.21 14.14
C VAL A 221 -10.31 -17.62 14.26
N CYS A 222 -9.96 -17.09 15.44
CA CYS A 222 -8.71 -16.33 15.64
C CYS A 222 -7.41 -17.15 15.65
N ASP A 223 -7.50 -18.48 15.52
CA ASP A 223 -6.37 -19.36 15.15
C ASP A 223 -6.25 -19.56 13.62
N GLY A 224 -7.11 -18.95 12.82
CA GLY A 224 -6.98 -18.84 11.36
C GLY A 224 -6.23 -17.59 10.93
N ILE A 225 -6.69 -17.02 9.81
CA ILE A 225 -6.31 -15.74 9.21
C ILE A 225 -7.58 -14.88 9.10
N THR A 226 -7.55 -13.67 9.67
CA THR A 226 -8.72 -12.78 9.70
C THR A 226 -8.78 -11.88 8.47
N SER A 227 -7.75 -11.07 8.22
CA SER A 227 -7.71 -10.07 7.14
C SER A 227 -6.28 -9.58 6.90
N VAL A 228 -5.69 -10.02 5.79
CA VAL A 228 -4.31 -9.70 5.38
C VAL A 228 -4.31 -8.54 4.40
N PHE A 229 -3.45 -7.55 4.66
CA PHE A 229 -3.25 -6.40 3.77
C PHE A 229 -2.05 -6.59 2.85
N ARG A 230 -0.84 -6.70 3.42
CA ARG A 230 0.40 -6.96 2.70
C ARG A 230 1.14 -8.15 3.29
N VAL A 231 1.96 -8.79 2.47
CA VAL A 231 2.81 -9.92 2.85
C VAL A 231 4.26 -9.66 2.44
N GLN A 232 5.19 -10.43 3.00
CA GLN A 232 6.59 -10.42 2.58
C GLN A 232 7.14 -11.85 2.49
N VAL A 233 7.53 -12.27 1.29
CA VAL A 233 8.38 -13.45 1.07
C VAL A 233 9.81 -13.08 1.48
N ASP A 234 10.45 -13.91 2.31
CA ASP A 234 11.85 -13.72 2.69
C ASP A 234 12.82 -14.59 1.86
N ALA A 235 14.12 -14.28 1.96
CA ALA A 235 15.18 -15.02 1.28
C ALA A 235 15.31 -16.51 1.74
N CYS A 236 14.54 -16.93 2.74
CA CYS A 236 14.52 -18.28 3.27
C CYS A 236 13.35 -19.12 2.73
N GLY A 237 12.51 -18.56 1.85
CA GLY A 237 11.32 -19.24 1.36
C GLY A 237 10.19 -19.30 2.39
N ARG A 238 10.12 -18.31 3.29
CA ARG A 238 8.99 -18.14 4.22
C ARG A 238 8.13 -16.96 3.83
N LEU A 239 6.82 -17.11 3.97
CA LEU A 239 5.85 -16.05 3.79
C LEU A 239 5.51 -15.44 5.16
N TRP A 240 5.86 -14.18 5.34
CA TRP A 240 5.48 -13.38 6.49
C TRP A 240 4.18 -12.64 6.20
N VAL A 241 3.22 -12.78 7.10
CA VAL A 241 1.85 -12.32 6.95
C VAL A 241 1.49 -11.49 8.17
N ILE A 242 1.09 -10.24 7.97
CA ILE A 242 0.43 -9.45 9.02
C ILE A 242 -1.09 -9.62 8.87
N ASP A 243 -1.69 -10.31 9.82
CA ASP A 243 -3.15 -10.38 9.96
C ASP A 243 -3.60 -9.23 10.87
N THR A 244 -4.43 -8.35 10.31
CA THR A 244 -4.97 -7.19 11.03
C THR A 244 -5.98 -7.58 12.10
N GLY A 245 -6.57 -8.77 12.07
CA GLY A 245 -7.64 -9.14 13.02
C GLY A 245 -8.95 -8.37 12.83
N MET A 246 -9.05 -7.57 11.76
CA MET A 246 -10.12 -6.61 11.49
C MET A 246 -10.94 -6.95 10.24
N VAL A 247 -12.22 -6.59 10.25
CA VAL A 247 -13.15 -6.79 9.12
C VAL A 247 -14.02 -5.55 8.89
N ASP A 248 -14.60 -5.44 7.69
CA ASP A 248 -15.50 -4.38 7.23
C ASP A 248 -14.93 -2.94 7.32
N ILE A 249 -13.61 -2.79 7.21
CA ILE A 249 -12.89 -1.53 7.48
C ILE A 249 -13.42 -0.32 6.67
N LEU A 250 -13.82 -0.50 5.41
CA LEU A 250 -14.34 0.58 4.56
C LEU A 250 -15.86 0.82 4.73
N VAL A 251 -16.50 0.21 5.73
CA VAL A 251 -17.95 0.34 5.98
C VAL A 251 -18.23 0.62 7.47
N LYS A 252 -17.78 -0.29 8.34
CA LYS A 252 -17.85 -0.17 9.80
C LYS A 252 -16.83 -1.13 10.40
N GLY A 253 -15.57 -0.71 10.47
CA GLY A 253 -14.46 -1.54 10.93
C GLY A 253 -14.72 -2.21 12.29
N ARG A 254 -14.55 -3.53 12.35
CA ARG A 254 -14.67 -4.36 13.56
C ARG A 254 -13.35 -5.07 13.82
N GLN A 255 -12.74 -4.86 14.99
CA GLN A 255 -11.74 -5.81 15.51
C GLN A 255 -12.51 -7.07 15.96
N ILE A 256 -12.17 -8.23 15.43
CA ILE A 256 -12.79 -9.51 15.82
C ILE A 256 -11.78 -10.55 16.33
N CYS A 257 -10.50 -10.35 16.02
CA CYS A 257 -9.38 -11.17 16.49
C CYS A 257 -8.19 -10.27 16.86
N PRO A 258 -7.24 -10.72 17.71
CA PRO A 258 -6.01 -9.97 17.96
C PRO A 258 -5.16 -9.83 16.70
N HIS A 259 -4.41 -8.72 16.57
CA HIS A 259 -3.40 -8.60 15.52
C HIS A 259 -2.32 -9.68 15.67
N GLN A 260 -1.90 -10.29 14.58
CA GLN A 260 -0.91 -11.37 14.62
C GLN A 260 0.00 -11.41 13.40
N ILE A 261 1.27 -11.71 13.64
CA ILE A 261 2.24 -12.08 12.61
C ILE A 261 2.21 -13.61 12.46
N LEU A 262 1.98 -14.07 11.24
CA LEU A 262 2.06 -15.48 10.88
C LEU A 262 3.23 -15.68 9.90
N VAL A 263 4.01 -16.72 10.12
CA VAL A 263 5.12 -17.10 9.24
C VAL A 263 4.90 -18.51 8.75
N PHE A 264 4.74 -18.68 7.44
CA PHE A 264 4.55 -19.97 6.78
C PHE A 264 5.79 -20.40 6.01
N ASP A 265 6.16 -21.67 6.08
CA ASP A 265 7.09 -22.29 5.13
C ASP A 265 6.36 -22.47 3.79
N ILE A 266 6.87 -21.87 2.72
CA ILE A 266 6.15 -21.80 1.42
C ILE A 266 6.16 -23.15 0.68
N ARG A 267 7.15 -24.00 0.95
CA ARG A 267 7.32 -25.30 0.28
C ARG A 267 6.27 -26.31 0.78
N THR A 268 6.11 -26.38 2.09
CA THR A 268 5.18 -27.27 2.79
C THR A 268 3.80 -26.67 3.05
N SER A 269 3.65 -25.36 2.84
CA SER A 269 2.48 -24.54 3.20
C SER A 269 2.13 -24.57 4.70
N LYS A 270 3.09 -24.92 5.58
CA LYS A 270 2.85 -25.07 7.02
C LYS A 270 3.20 -23.81 7.80
N LEU A 271 2.42 -23.52 8.84
CA LEU A 271 2.74 -22.50 9.82
C LEU A 271 4.00 -22.89 10.59
N VAL A 272 4.99 -21.99 10.64
CA VAL A 272 6.23 -22.11 11.42
C VAL A 272 6.12 -21.29 12.71
N THR A 273 5.59 -20.07 12.62
CA THR A 273 5.46 -19.14 13.76
C THR A 273 4.11 -18.45 13.74
N ARG A 274 3.45 -18.36 14.91
CA ARG A 274 2.38 -17.39 15.19
C ARG A 274 2.82 -16.51 16.35
N TYR A 275 2.79 -15.20 16.15
CA TYR A 275 3.01 -14.22 17.18
C TYR A 275 1.80 -13.28 17.26
N ARG A 276 1.06 -13.33 18.38
CA ARG A 276 0.02 -12.34 18.68
C ARG A 276 0.72 -11.11 19.26
N ILE A 277 0.48 -9.94 18.69
CA ILE A 277 1.13 -8.70 19.12
C ILE A 277 0.51 -8.27 20.46
N PRO A 278 1.31 -8.02 21.53
CA PRO A 278 0.80 -7.60 22.83
C PRO A 278 0.12 -6.23 22.79
N GLU A 279 -0.90 -6.03 23.63
CA GLU A 279 -1.70 -4.79 23.66
C GLU A 279 -0.86 -3.55 24.06
N GLU A 280 0.19 -3.74 24.85
CA GLU A 280 1.12 -2.67 25.23
C GLU A 280 1.91 -2.05 24.07
N ASP A 281 2.06 -2.77 22.95
CA ASP A 281 2.72 -2.27 21.73
C ASP A 281 1.77 -1.57 20.75
N LEU A 282 0.48 -1.63 21.04
CA LEU A 282 -0.59 -1.21 20.15
C LEU A 282 -1.21 0.13 20.60
N LYS A 283 -2.20 0.57 19.83
CA LYS A 283 -3.20 1.56 20.20
C LYS A 283 -4.58 0.94 20.00
N SER A 284 -5.57 1.44 20.73
CA SER A 284 -6.96 0.96 20.65
C SER A 284 -7.60 1.16 19.27
N ASN A 285 -6.96 1.92 18.39
CA ASN A 285 -7.35 2.16 17.01
C ASN A 285 -6.35 1.61 15.97
N SER A 286 -5.34 0.83 16.37
CA SER A 286 -4.26 0.37 15.47
C SER A 286 -4.77 -0.39 14.25
N VAL A 287 -4.21 -0.08 13.08
CA VAL A 287 -4.47 -0.77 11.82
C VAL A 287 -3.10 -1.06 11.21
N LEU A 288 -2.82 -2.34 10.92
CA LEU A 288 -1.46 -2.82 10.65
C LEU A 288 -1.30 -3.33 9.19
N PRO A 289 -1.28 -2.45 8.17
CA PRO A 289 -1.42 -2.87 6.78
C PRO A 289 -0.14 -3.38 6.11
N THR A 290 1.05 -3.03 6.62
CA THR A 290 2.33 -3.32 5.95
C THR A 290 3.31 -3.99 6.88
N ILE A 291 3.97 -5.04 6.38
CA ILE A 291 5.10 -5.72 7.03
C ILE A 291 6.32 -5.67 6.10
N ALA A 292 7.49 -5.36 6.66
CA ALA A 292 8.78 -5.51 6.00
C ALA A 292 9.70 -6.38 6.88
N VAL A 293 10.56 -7.20 6.26
CA VAL A 293 11.36 -8.22 6.95
C VAL A 293 12.85 -8.01 6.71
N ASP A 294 13.65 -8.16 7.76
CA ASP A 294 15.11 -8.04 7.78
C ASP A 294 15.72 -9.33 8.31
N ILE A 295 16.34 -10.09 7.42
CA ILE A 295 17.01 -11.35 7.74
C ILE A 295 18.48 -11.06 8.09
N ARG A 296 18.83 -11.30 9.35
CA ARG A 296 20.14 -11.07 9.96
C ARG A 296 20.94 -12.35 10.19
N ASP A 297 20.48 -13.41 9.55
CA ASP A 297 20.94 -14.77 9.78
C ASP A 297 22.30 -15.06 9.11
N ALA A 298 23.38 -14.80 9.85
CA ALA A 298 24.75 -15.12 9.43
C ALA A 298 25.03 -16.64 9.33
N ASP A 299 24.14 -17.47 9.90
CA ASP A 299 24.31 -18.92 10.08
C ASP A 299 23.75 -19.78 8.91
N GLY A 300 22.96 -19.20 8.01
CA GLY A 300 22.23 -19.93 6.95
C GLY A 300 21.08 -20.82 7.45
N LYS A 301 20.56 -20.56 8.66
CA LYS A 301 19.51 -21.33 9.37
C LYS A 301 18.21 -20.55 9.53
N CYS A 302 18.16 -19.31 9.05
CA CYS A 302 17.01 -18.39 9.05
C CYS A 302 16.42 -18.08 10.43
N ARG A 303 17.23 -18.10 11.49
CA ARG A 303 16.81 -17.94 12.89
C ARG A 303 16.86 -16.49 13.38
N ASP A 304 17.77 -15.68 12.84
CA ASP A 304 17.86 -14.26 13.18
C ASP A 304 17.10 -13.42 12.16
N ALA A 305 15.92 -12.94 12.57
CA ALA A 305 15.01 -12.18 11.72
C ALA A 305 14.23 -11.15 12.55
N PHE A 306 14.08 -9.96 11.98
CA PHE A 306 13.23 -8.90 12.52
C PHE A 306 12.14 -8.56 11.50
N ALA A 307 10.93 -8.31 11.99
CA ALA A 307 9.85 -7.75 11.19
C ALA A 307 9.50 -6.35 11.68
N TYR A 308 9.20 -5.45 10.75
CA TYR A 308 8.78 -4.08 10.98
C TYR A 308 7.36 -3.94 10.44
N VAL A 309 6.39 -3.69 11.32
CA VAL A 309 4.98 -3.60 10.99
C VAL A 309 4.52 -2.15 11.14
N ALA A 310 4.03 -1.56 10.06
CA ALA A 310 3.53 -0.20 10.05
C ALA A 310 2.14 -0.10 10.69
N ASP A 311 1.89 0.94 11.47
CA ASP A 311 0.61 1.24 12.12
C ASP A 311 0.10 2.60 11.63
N VAL A 312 -0.83 2.59 10.67
CA VAL A 312 -1.28 3.79 9.94
C VAL A 312 -2.15 4.72 10.78
N THR A 313 -2.88 4.18 11.76
CA THR A 313 -3.83 4.93 12.60
C THR A 313 -3.30 5.20 14.00
N GLY A 314 -2.40 4.36 14.51
CA GLY A 314 -1.63 4.61 15.72
C GLY A 314 -0.33 5.40 15.49
N PHE A 315 -0.02 5.76 14.24
CA PHE A 315 1.14 6.54 13.79
C PHE A 315 2.49 6.01 14.35
N GLY A 316 2.74 4.72 14.15
CA GLY A 316 3.87 4.02 14.76
C GLY A 316 4.42 2.87 13.92
N LEU A 317 5.53 2.30 14.39
CA LEU A 317 6.12 1.10 13.82
C LEU A 317 6.30 0.07 14.94
N ILE A 318 5.81 -1.15 14.76
CA ILE A 318 6.02 -2.26 15.70
C ILE A 318 7.21 -3.07 15.21
N VAL A 319 8.20 -3.29 16.05
CA VAL A 319 9.35 -4.16 15.75
C VAL A 319 9.10 -5.50 16.41
N TYR A 320 9.12 -6.59 15.65
CA TYR A 320 9.08 -7.96 16.16
C TYR A 320 10.47 -8.60 16.02
N ASP A 321 10.98 -9.08 17.15
CA ASP A 321 12.24 -9.80 17.32
C ASP A 321 11.90 -11.30 17.36
N ALA A 322 11.97 -11.96 16.20
CA ALA A 322 11.52 -13.35 16.06
C ALA A 322 12.41 -14.34 16.82
N ARG A 323 13.68 -13.98 17.04
CA ARG A 323 14.65 -14.80 17.79
C ARG A 323 14.35 -14.86 19.29
N HIS A 324 13.87 -13.74 19.86
CA HIS A 324 13.48 -13.66 21.28
C HIS A 324 11.96 -13.67 21.48
N ASN A 325 11.19 -13.88 20.41
CA ASN A 325 9.74 -13.94 20.34
C ASN A 325 9.01 -12.83 21.13
N ARG A 326 9.38 -11.57 20.84
CA ARG A 326 8.87 -10.37 21.52
C ARG A 326 8.74 -9.21 20.52
N SER A 327 7.96 -8.19 20.86
CA SER A 327 7.94 -6.93 20.13
C SER A 327 8.21 -5.71 21.01
N TRP A 328 8.32 -4.55 20.38
CA TRP A 328 8.17 -3.25 21.01
C TRP A 328 7.62 -2.22 20.03
N ARG A 329 6.83 -1.26 20.52
CA ARG A 329 6.45 -0.08 19.74
C ARG A 329 7.60 0.92 19.58
N VAL A 330 7.76 1.44 18.37
CA VAL A 330 8.63 2.54 18.00
C VAL A 330 7.79 3.75 17.63
N THR A 331 8.15 4.94 18.13
CA THR A 331 7.46 6.19 17.86
C THR A 331 8.41 7.26 17.33
N SER A 332 7.97 7.99 16.31
CA SER A 332 8.69 9.09 15.68
C SER A 332 7.68 10.07 15.09
N ASN A 333 7.98 11.36 15.12
CA ASN A 333 7.16 12.38 14.46
C ASN A 333 7.05 12.17 12.93
N TYR A 334 7.97 11.42 12.31
CA TYR A 334 7.95 11.11 10.88
C TYR A 334 6.98 9.99 10.48
N PHE A 335 6.33 9.32 11.44
CA PHE A 335 5.27 8.33 11.17
C PHE A 335 3.86 8.93 11.07
N TYR A 336 3.72 10.23 11.33
CA TYR A 336 2.44 10.93 11.32
C TYR A 336 2.04 11.32 9.88
N PRO A 337 0.74 11.42 9.58
CA PRO A 337 0.26 12.03 8.34
C PRO A 337 0.58 13.52 8.31
N TYR A 338 0.85 14.06 7.11
CA TYR A 338 1.02 15.49 6.88
C TYR A 338 -0.37 16.08 6.53
N PRO A 339 -0.94 17.01 7.32
CA PRO A 339 -2.34 17.43 7.13
C PRO A 339 -2.68 17.99 5.74
N VAL A 340 -1.73 18.64 5.08
CA VAL A 340 -1.89 19.15 3.70
C VAL A 340 -1.75 18.09 2.60
N SER A 341 -1.49 16.83 2.98
CA SER A 341 -1.33 15.67 2.09
C SER A 341 -2.35 14.57 2.39
N GLY A 342 -3.38 14.84 3.20
CA GLY A 342 -4.50 13.92 3.44
C GLY A 342 -5.52 13.84 2.30
N TYR A 343 -5.53 14.81 1.40
CA TYR A 343 -6.42 14.89 0.24
C TYR A 343 -5.81 14.20 -0.97
N PHE A 344 -6.54 13.27 -1.58
CA PHE A 344 -6.14 12.50 -2.75
C PHE A 344 -6.98 12.91 -3.97
N ASP A 345 -6.31 12.94 -5.12
CA ASP A 345 -6.88 13.28 -6.43
C ASP A 345 -6.22 12.36 -7.46
N LEU A 346 -7.01 11.43 -8.01
CA LEU A 346 -6.57 10.38 -8.91
C LEU A 346 -7.65 10.15 -9.98
N ASN A 347 -7.34 10.50 -11.24
CA ASN A 347 -8.24 10.43 -12.40
C ASN A 347 -9.58 11.15 -12.21
N GLY A 348 -9.59 12.25 -11.44
CA GLY A 348 -10.78 13.04 -11.14
C GLY A 348 -11.67 12.49 -10.02
N GLU A 349 -11.33 11.34 -9.45
CA GLU A 349 -11.91 10.83 -8.21
C GLU A 349 -11.12 11.42 -7.04
N THR A 350 -11.82 11.96 -6.04
CA THR A 350 -11.20 12.66 -4.92
C THR A 350 -11.73 12.19 -3.57
N PHE A 351 -10.84 12.03 -2.60
CA PHE A 351 -11.16 11.50 -1.26
C PHE A 351 -10.11 11.92 -0.23
N ASP A 352 -10.48 11.96 1.04
CA ASP A 352 -9.57 12.18 2.16
C ASP A 352 -9.18 10.85 2.84
N LEU A 353 -7.89 10.68 3.15
CA LEU A 353 -7.37 9.53 3.89
C LEU A 353 -6.13 9.92 4.70
N MET A 354 -6.27 10.06 6.02
CA MET A 354 -5.22 10.56 6.93
C MET A 354 -4.31 9.46 7.49
N ASP A 355 -3.97 8.46 6.67
CA ASP A 355 -3.10 7.35 7.05
C ASP A 355 -1.65 7.81 7.26
N GLY A 356 -1.09 7.45 8.41
CA GLY A 356 0.32 7.60 8.76
C GLY A 356 1.22 6.60 8.03
N VAL A 357 2.34 6.23 8.65
CA VAL A 357 3.36 5.32 8.07
C VAL A 357 2.72 4.07 7.45
N LEU A 358 2.99 3.85 6.16
CA LEU A 358 2.40 2.78 5.36
C LEU A 358 3.42 2.17 4.39
N GLY A 359 4.17 2.98 3.66
CA GLY A 359 5.23 2.52 2.78
C GLY A 359 6.46 2.10 3.58
N LEU A 360 6.97 0.89 3.37
CA LEU A 360 8.16 0.34 4.03
C LEU A 360 9.10 -0.30 2.99
N GLY A 361 10.20 0.39 2.63
CA GLY A 361 11.21 -0.09 1.69
C GLY A 361 12.47 -0.57 2.41
N MET A 362 12.72 -1.89 2.43
CA MET A 362 13.94 -2.44 3.04
C MET A 362 15.14 -2.28 2.09
N GLY A 363 16.15 -1.50 2.48
CA GLY A 363 17.40 -1.40 1.72
C GLY A 363 18.22 -2.70 1.76
N PRO A 364 19.07 -2.97 0.76
CA PRO A 364 19.85 -4.21 0.71
C PRO A 364 20.75 -4.40 1.93
N ASN A 365 20.79 -5.62 2.46
CA ASN A 365 21.62 -5.95 3.60
C ASN A 365 23.11 -5.95 3.20
N LYS A 366 23.88 -4.98 3.73
CA LYS A 366 25.30 -4.76 3.42
C LYS A 366 26.23 -5.03 4.62
N GLY A 367 25.82 -5.92 5.53
CA GLY A 367 26.59 -6.33 6.71
C GLY A 367 25.76 -6.23 7.98
N ASP A 368 26.26 -5.54 9.00
CA ASP A 368 25.63 -5.50 10.33
C ASP A 368 24.33 -4.66 10.37
N ASP A 369 24.10 -3.81 9.36
CA ASP A 369 22.98 -2.87 9.31
C ASP A 369 22.44 -2.64 7.89
N THR A 370 21.23 -2.09 7.80
CA THR A 370 20.65 -1.51 6.57
C THR A 370 19.74 -0.33 6.92
N LYS A 371 19.24 0.38 5.91
CA LYS A 371 18.20 1.40 6.07
C LYS A 371 16.81 0.79 5.83
N LEU A 372 15.89 1.06 6.75
CA LEU A 372 14.46 1.03 6.43
C LEU A 372 14.09 2.42 5.89
N TYR A 373 13.70 2.48 4.62
CA TYR A 373 13.02 3.63 4.03
C TYR A 373 11.53 3.53 4.36
N PHE A 374 10.88 4.66 4.64
CA PHE A 374 9.46 4.68 4.99
C PHE A 374 8.80 6.03 4.73
N HIS A 375 7.49 6.02 4.53
CA HIS A 375 6.68 7.23 4.49
C HIS A 375 5.24 6.99 4.95
N SER A 376 4.58 8.06 5.38
CA SER A 376 3.14 8.10 5.59
C SER A 376 2.39 8.14 4.27
N LEU A 377 1.25 7.44 4.15
CA LEU A 377 0.43 7.47 2.93
C LEU A 377 -0.06 8.91 2.66
N ALA A 378 -0.53 9.60 3.69
CA ALA A 378 -0.77 11.04 3.65
C ALA A 378 0.54 11.85 3.75
N SER A 379 1.50 11.62 2.86
CA SER A 379 2.72 12.42 2.75
C SER A 379 3.40 12.37 1.38
N VAL A 380 4.05 13.47 1.03
CA VAL A 380 4.92 13.62 -0.14
C VAL A 380 6.41 13.51 0.19
N ARG A 381 6.79 13.23 1.45
CA ARG A 381 8.19 13.05 1.89
C ARG A 381 8.56 11.58 2.05
N GLU A 382 9.83 11.28 1.81
CA GLU A 382 10.43 9.98 2.14
C GLU A 382 11.30 10.13 3.38
N SER A 383 11.27 9.14 4.27
CA SER A 383 12.07 9.11 5.50
C SER A 383 12.91 7.84 5.55
N TRP A 384 13.96 7.83 6.38
CA TRP A 384 14.75 6.61 6.59
C TRP A 384 15.38 6.57 7.97
N VAL A 385 15.63 5.34 8.44
CA VAL A 385 16.27 5.03 9.71
C VAL A 385 17.13 3.78 9.56
N LEU A 386 18.23 3.70 10.30
CA LEU A 386 19.06 2.51 10.36
C LEU A 386 18.39 1.41 11.21
N THR A 387 18.37 0.18 10.72
CA THR A 387 17.71 -0.94 11.42
C THR A 387 18.34 -1.24 12.79
N SER A 388 19.63 -0.98 13.00
CA SER A 388 20.28 -1.07 14.31
C SER A 388 19.62 -0.17 15.38
N VAL A 389 19.06 0.98 14.97
CA VAL A 389 18.32 1.89 15.86
C VAL A 389 16.97 1.29 16.21
N LEU A 390 16.27 0.67 15.25
CA LEU A 390 14.99 0.01 15.47
C LEU A 390 15.12 -1.26 16.33
N ARG A 391 16.15 -2.07 16.05
CA ARG A 391 16.43 -3.37 16.71
C ARG A 391 16.82 -3.26 18.19
N ASN A 392 17.21 -2.07 18.67
CA ASN A 392 17.47 -1.84 20.10
C ASN A 392 16.24 -1.22 20.79
N SER A 393 15.42 -2.07 21.41
CA SER A 393 14.20 -1.65 22.14
C SER A 393 14.42 -0.61 23.25
N SER A 394 15.63 -0.50 23.80
CA SER A 394 15.92 0.49 24.85
C SER A 394 15.93 1.93 24.32
N ASN A 395 16.04 2.13 23.01
CA ASN A 395 15.93 3.44 22.35
C ASN A 395 14.53 4.09 22.47
N PHE A 396 13.50 3.35 22.88
CA PHE A 396 12.09 3.79 22.79
C PHE A 396 11.36 3.84 24.14
N LYS A 397 12.07 3.52 25.24
CA LYS A 397 11.50 3.47 26.61
C LYS A 397 11.17 4.83 27.23
N GLY A 398 11.51 5.95 26.57
CA GLY A 398 11.28 7.32 27.04
C GLY A 398 10.17 8.09 26.30
N GLY A 399 9.40 7.45 25.42
CA GLY A 399 8.38 8.10 24.61
C GLY A 399 8.89 8.62 23.25
N LEU A 400 8.33 9.75 22.79
CA LEU A 400 8.54 10.27 21.44
C LEU A 400 9.93 10.90 21.27
N ASN A 401 10.58 10.64 20.12
CA ASN A 401 11.84 11.26 19.70
C ASN A 401 13.06 11.07 20.63
N VAL A 402 13.05 10.04 21.49
CA VAL A 402 14.13 9.67 22.44
C VAL A 402 15.49 9.43 21.79
N VAL A 403 15.50 9.07 20.49
CA VAL A 403 16.71 8.96 19.66
C VAL A 403 16.81 10.12 18.65
N PRO A 404 17.11 11.35 19.09
CA PRO A 404 17.16 12.52 18.22
C PRO A 404 18.26 12.37 17.16
N ARG A 405 17.96 12.81 15.93
CA ARG A 405 18.85 12.75 14.75
C ARG A 405 19.24 11.33 14.30
N LYS A 406 18.51 10.28 14.72
CA LYS A 406 18.65 8.90 14.20
C LYS A 406 17.65 8.53 13.11
N PHE A 407 16.49 9.19 13.11
CA PHE A 407 15.58 9.21 11.98
C PHE A 407 15.90 10.41 11.09
N HIS A 408 15.72 10.23 9.78
CA HIS A 408 15.96 11.25 8.76
C HIS A 408 14.73 11.39 7.87
N VAL A 409 14.55 12.57 7.28
CA VAL A 409 13.46 12.89 6.36
C VAL A 409 14.02 13.66 5.16
N SER A 410 13.40 13.53 4.00
CA SER A 410 13.76 14.25 2.79
C SER A 410 13.57 15.76 2.93
N ALA A 411 14.55 16.52 2.43
CA ALA A 411 14.44 17.97 2.31
C ALA A 411 13.40 18.35 1.25
N GLU A 412 13.57 17.81 0.03
CA GLU A 412 12.59 17.92 -1.06
C GLU A 412 11.45 16.88 -0.92
N GLU A 413 10.46 17.04 -1.79
CA GLU A 413 9.17 16.35 -1.77
C GLU A 413 8.89 15.71 -3.15
N ARG A 414 8.10 14.63 -3.17
CA ARG A 414 7.44 14.11 -4.37
C ARG A 414 6.41 15.12 -4.90
N SER A 415 5.92 14.91 -6.12
CA SER A 415 4.79 15.70 -6.67
C SER A 415 3.42 15.25 -6.13
N SER A 416 3.32 14.02 -5.62
CA SER A 416 2.12 13.48 -4.96
C SER A 416 2.47 12.34 -4.01
N GLN A 417 1.46 11.83 -3.32
CA GLN A 417 1.54 10.72 -2.38
C GLN A 417 1.93 9.40 -3.08
N THR A 418 2.34 8.43 -2.28
CA THR A 418 2.72 7.07 -2.70
C THR A 418 2.10 6.06 -1.72
N ALA A 419 1.70 4.89 -2.23
CA ALA A 419 1.27 3.75 -1.41
C ALA A 419 2.43 2.76 -1.16
N ALA A 420 2.70 1.86 -2.10
CA ALA A 420 3.83 0.95 -1.97
C ALA A 420 5.17 1.61 -2.33
N VAL A 421 6.25 1.11 -1.71
CA VAL A 421 7.64 1.42 -2.05
C VAL A 421 8.48 0.16 -1.86
N VAL A 422 9.46 -0.06 -2.74
CA VAL A 422 10.40 -1.17 -2.63
C VAL A 422 11.81 -0.71 -3.05
N VAL A 423 12.85 -1.35 -2.53
CA VAL A 423 14.24 -1.09 -2.89
C VAL A 423 14.87 -2.37 -3.44
N ASP A 424 15.63 -2.26 -4.52
CA ASP A 424 16.34 -3.39 -5.12
C ASP A 424 17.75 -3.61 -4.51
N GLU A 425 18.41 -4.71 -4.88
CA GLU A 425 19.77 -5.01 -4.40
C GLU A 425 20.83 -3.98 -4.83
N ASN A 426 20.55 -3.19 -5.87
CA ASN A 426 21.39 -2.11 -6.36
C ASN A 426 21.06 -0.74 -5.74
N GLU A 427 20.29 -0.67 -4.64
CA GLU A 427 19.93 0.56 -3.94
C GLU A 427 19.08 1.54 -4.76
N ILE A 428 18.31 1.04 -5.73
CA ILE A 428 17.29 1.81 -6.46
C ILE A 428 15.95 1.61 -5.75
N LEU A 429 15.35 2.70 -5.30
CA LEU A 429 14.04 2.75 -4.67
C LEU A 429 12.98 3.06 -5.74
N PHE A 430 11.92 2.26 -5.81
CA PHE A 430 10.82 2.37 -6.75
C PHE A 430 9.54 2.78 -6.02
N PHE A 431 8.80 3.73 -6.59
CA PHE A 431 7.59 4.31 -6.00
C PHE A 431 6.58 4.67 -7.09
N ASN A 432 5.29 4.66 -6.76
CA ASN A 432 4.22 5.13 -7.65
C ASN A 432 3.74 6.50 -7.17
N LEU A 433 3.70 7.48 -8.08
CA LEU A 433 3.13 8.80 -7.81
C LEU A 433 1.64 8.76 -8.14
N LEU A 434 0.80 8.74 -7.10
CA LEU A 434 -0.62 8.47 -7.24
C LEU A 434 -1.32 9.44 -8.21
N LYS A 435 -1.04 10.75 -8.13
CA LYS A 435 -1.74 11.74 -8.96
C LYS A 435 -1.36 11.72 -10.45
N SER A 436 -0.22 11.13 -10.82
CA SER A 436 0.31 11.16 -12.19
C SER A 436 0.33 9.80 -12.90
N ASN A 437 -0.15 8.74 -12.24
CA ASN A 437 -0.13 7.34 -12.71
C ASN A 437 1.24 6.91 -13.26
N THR A 438 2.32 7.36 -12.60
CA THR A 438 3.70 7.03 -12.99
C THR A 438 4.30 5.98 -12.07
N LEU A 439 5.11 5.09 -12.64
CA LEU A 439 6.15 4.39 -11.89
C LEU A 439 7.40 5.27 -11.95
N ASP A 440 7.95 5.58 -10.79
CA ASP A 440 9.14 6.39 -10.63
C ASP A 440 10.23 5.60 -9.89
N CYS A 441 11.48 6.03 -10.06
CA CYS A 441 12.59 5.55 -9.26
C CYS A 441 13.49 6.68 -8.74
N TRP A 442 14.26 6.35 -7.71
CA TRP A 442 15.33 7.16 -7.16
C TRP A 442 16.51 6.25 -6.78
N ASN A 443 17.70 6.53 -7.31
CA ASN A 443 18.92 5.85 -6.87
C ASN A 443 19.32 6.40 -5.48
N THR A 444 19.18 5.60 -4.44
CA THR A 444 19.29 6.07 -3.04
C THR A 444 20.72 6.43 -2.59
N ARG A 445 21.71 6.24 -3.49
CA ARG A 445 23.10 6.73 -3.33
C ARG A 445 23.25 8.21 -3.72
N LYS A 446 22.24 8.80 -4.36
CA LYS A 446 22.17 10.24 -4.71
C LYS A 446 21.40 11.03 -3.66
N THR A 447 21.42 12.36 -3.75
CA THR A 447 20.54 13.21 -2.94
C THR A 447 19.07 13.00 -3.30
N TYR A 448 18.17 13.05 -2.31
CA TYR A 448 16.73 13.00 -2.52
C TYR A 448 16.25 14.38 -3.01
N THR A 449 16.21 14.55 -4.33
CA THR A 449 15.86 15.80 -5.03
C THR A 449 15.07 15.47 -6.29
N LYS A 450 14.17 16.36 -6.72
CA LYS A 450 13.31 16.16 -7.91
C LYS A 450 14.12 15.90 -9.18
N SER A 451 15.33 16.46 -9.26
CA SER A 451 16.31 16.24 -10.33
C SER A 451 16.97 14.84 -10.35
N ASN A 452 16.78 14.03 -9.31
CA ASN A 452 17.29 12.66 -9.21
C ASN A 452 16.17 11.60 -9.22
N PHE A 453 14.91 12.00 -9.34
CA PHE A 453 13.82 11.08 -9.66
C PHE A 453 13.79 10.85 -11.17
N VAL A 454 13.39 9.65 -11.58
CA VAL A 454 13.14 9.33 -12.98
C VAL A 454 11.78 8.67 -13.10
N GLU A 455 10.92 9.28 -13.91
CA GLU A 455 9.71 8.66 -14.44
C GLU A 455 10.12 7.49 -15.35
N LEU A 456 9.79 6.27 -14.93
CA LEU A 456 10.13 5.04 -15.65
C LEU A 456 9.05 4.63 -16.64
N ASP A 457 7.79 4.83 -16.27
CA ASP A 457 6.60 4.42 -17.03
C ASP A 457 5.40 5.31 -16.62
N ARG A 458 4.44 5.53 -17.52
CA ARG A 458 3.16 6.21 -17.24
C ARG A 458 2.04 5.49 -17.96
N ASP A 459 0.96 5.19 -17.23
CA ASP A 459 -0.27 4.72 -17.85
C ASP A 459 -1.49 5.05 -16.97
N ASP A 460 -2.34 5.97 -17.43
CA ASP A 460 -3.52 6.44 -16.69
C ASP A 460 -4.59 5.36 -16.48
N ASP A 461 -4.49 4.20 -17.13
CA ASP A 461 -5.37 3.07 -16.92
C ASP A 461 -4.72 1.96 -16.09
N LEU A 462 -3.49 1.54 -16.42
CA LEU A 462 -2.76 0.45 -15.78
C LEU A 462 -2.15 0.82 -14.42
N LEU A 463 -1.66 2.06 -14.23
CA LEU A 463 -0.87 2.49 -13.07
C LEU A 463 -1.65 3.27 -11.99
N GLN A 464 -2.99 3.21 -12.05
CA GLN A 464 -3.86 3.71 -10.98
C GLN A 464 -3.58 2.96 -9.67
N PHE A 465 -3.13 3.69 -8.64
CA PHE A 465 -2.91 3.25 -7.26
C PHE A 465 -2.18 1.89 -7.15
N ALA A 466 -0.84 1.90 -7.30
CA ALA A 466 0.01 0.74 -7.05
C ALA A 466 0.12 0.46 -5.54
N SER A 467 -0.84 -0.30 -5.01
CA SER A 467 -0.98 -0.57 -3.57
C SER A 467 0.00 -1.61 -3.05
N GLY A 468 0.52 -2.48 -3.91
CA GLY A 468 1.55 -3.46 -3.60
C GLY A 468 2.68 -3.39 -4.62
N MET A 469 3.93 -3.42 -4.16
CA MET A 469 5.12 -3.57 -5.02
C MET A 469 6.17 -4.41 -4.31
N LYS A 470 6.85 -5.28 -5.07
CA LYS A 470 7.92 -6.16 -4.60
C LYS A 470 9.04 -6.27 -5.63
N ILE A 471 10.24 -6.62 -5.18
CA ILE A 471 11.31 -7.14 -6.03
C ILE A 471 11.43 -8.64 -5.76
N SER A 472 11.27 -9.48 -6.78
CA SER A 472 11.59 -10.91 -6.71
C SER A 472 12.72 -11.26 -7.66
N LYS A 473 13.42 -12.37 -7.42
CA LYS A 473 14.41 -12.90 -8.37
C LYS A 473 13.76 -13.96 -9.25
N GLY A 474 13.95 -13.83 -10.56
CA GLY A 474 13.54 -14.83 -11.55
C GLY A 474 14.42 -16.07 -11.51
N LYS A 475 14.03 -17.09 -12.28
CA LYS A 475 14.75 -18.37 -12.44
C LYS A 475 16.12 -18.21 -13.14
N ASP A 476 16.34 -17.05 -13.76
CA ASP A 476 17.59 -16.56 -14.34
C ASP A 476 18.47 -15.78 -13.33
N GLY A 477 18.04 -15.69 -12.06
CA GLY A 477 18.69 -14.91 -11.00
C GLY A 477 18.49 -13.40 -11.10
N ARG A 478 17.79 -12.90 -12.13
CA ARG A 478 17.60 -11.46 -12.39
C ARG A 478 16.43 -10.92 -11.59
N GLN A 479 16.56 -9.69 -11.10
CA GLN A 479 15.48 -9.03 -10.37
C GLN A 479 14.36 -8.60 -11.31
N LYS A 480 13.12 -8.86 -10.91
CA LYS A 480 11.90 -8.31 -11.49
C LYS A 480 11.18 -7.46 -10.45
N LEU A 481 10.75 -6.27 -10.85
CA LEU A 481 9.74 -5.52 -10.10
C LEU A 481 8.37 -6.10 -10.44
N TRP A 482 7.57 -6.36 -9.42
CA TRP A 482 6.16 -6.72 -9.52
C TRP A 482 5.33 -5.62 -8.86
N ALA A 483 4.20 -5.26 -9.46
CA ALA A 483 3.26 -4.30 -8.91
C ALA A 483 1.83 -4.84 -8.97
N LEU A 484 1.06 -4.64 -7.91
CA LEU A 484 -0.40 -4.79 -7.92
C LEU A 484 -1.01 -3.39 -7.95
N THR A 485 -1.79 -3.11 -8.99
CA THR A 485 -2.52 -1.85 -9.18
C THR A 485 -4.02 -2.09 -9.08
N CYS A 486 -4.73 -1.16 -8.46
CA CYS A 486 -6.17 -1.28 -8.27
C CYS A 486 -6.85 0.08 -8.30
N ARG A 487 -8.11 0.13 -8.75
CA ARG A 487 -8.89 1.38 -8.79
C ARG A 487 -9.44 1.75 -7.41
N PHE A 488 -8.57 1.80 -6.40
CA PHE A 488 -8.88 2.01 -4.99
C PHE A 488 -9.69 3.30 -4.75
N GLN A 489 -9.37 4.38 -5.46
CA GLN A 489 -10.09 5.64 -5.39
C GLN A 489 -11.59 5.48 -5.74
N LYS A 490 -11.94 4.64 -6.72
CA LYS A 490 -13.33 4.34 -7.08
C LYS A 490 -14.06 3.49 -6.03
N HIS A 491 -13.33 2.81 -5.14
CA HIS A 491 -13.94 2.18 -3.96
C HIS A 491 -14.16 3.15 -2.80
N MET A 492 -13.33 4.19 -2.68
CA MET A 492 -13.48 5.27 -1.70
C MET A 492 -14.63 6.21 -2.06
N THR A 493 -14.79 6.57 -3.33
CA THR A 493 -15.89 7.42 -3.83
C THR A 493 -17.17 6.66 -4.18
N GLY A 494 -17.10 5.32 -4.28
CA GLY A 494 -18.24 4.45 -4.61
C GLY A 494 -18.58 4.35 -6.10
N THR A 495 -17.74 4.88 -6.99
CA THR A 495 -17.95 4.94 -8.45
C THR A 495 -17.46 3.71 -9.22
N ILE A 496 -17.08 2.64 -8.53
CA ILE A 496 -16.51 1.42 -9.14
C ILE A 496 -17.47 0.76 -10.14
N ASN A 497 -16.97 0.39 -11.33
CA ASN A 497 -17.74 -0.28 -12.36
C ASN A 497 -17.30 -1.76 -12.49
N PRO A 498 -18.09 -2.75 -12.05
CA PRO A 498 -17.74 -4.17 -12.15
C PRO A 498 -17.71 -4.71 -13.59
N ARG A 499 -18.09 -3.90 -14.59
CA ARG A 499 -17.99 -4.25 -16.03
C ARG A 499 -16.64 -3.87 -16.65
N GLU A 500 -15.85 -3.04 -16.00
CA GLU A 500 -14.50 -2.63 -16.41
C GLU A 500 -13.42 -3.47 -15.69
N VAL A 501 -12.18 -3.41 -16.17
CA VAL A 501 -11.02 -3.94 -15.42
C VAL A 501 -10.68 -2.96 -14.29
N ASN A 502 -10.54 -3.50 -13.07
CA ASN A 502 -10.35 -2.72 -11.85
C ASN A 502 -9.07 -3.08 -11.07
N TYR A 503 -8.50 -4.26 -11.33
CA TYR A 503 -7.35 -4.80 -10.61
C TYR A 503 -6.36 -5.41 -11.60
N ARG A 504 -5.04 -5.24 -11.41
CA ARG A 504 -4.00 -5.79 -12.29
C ARG A 504 -2.75 -6.20 -11.51
N ILE A 505 -2.02 -7.17 -12.05
CA ILE A 505 -0.62 -7.44 -11.68
C ILE A 505 0.27 -7.18 -12.90
N LEU A 506 1.26 -6.33 -12.68
CA LEU A 506 2.25 -5.87 -13.66
C LEU A 506 3.64 -6.36 -13.25
N SER A 507 4.55 -6.56 -14.21
CA SER A 507 5.94 -6.96 -13.94
C SER A 507 6.91 -6.38 -14.96
N ALA A 508 8.16 -6.10 -14.56
CA ALA A 508 9.26 -5.86 -15.50
C ALA A 508 10.62 -6.22 -14.92
N PRO A 509 11.62 -6.64 -15.74
CA PRO A 509 13.00 -6.79 -15.29
C PRO A 509 13.59 -5.44 -14.86
N VAL A 510 14.18 -5.40 -13.67
CA VAL A 510 14.69 -4.16 -13.04
C VAL A 510 15.75 -3.47 -13.92
N ASP A 511 16.64 -4.24 -14.53
CA ASP A 511 17.70 -3.75 -15.42
C ASP A 511 17.22 -3.26 -16.80
N GLN A 512 15.95 -3.53 -17.14
CA GLN A 512 15.31 -3.03 -18.35
C GLN A 512 14.57 -1.73 -18.05
N LEU A 513 13.83 -1.67 -16.93
CA LEU A 513 13.17 -0.45 -16.44
C LEU A 513 14.12 0.74 -16.39
N VAL A 514 15.26 0.57 -15.70
CA VAL A 514 16.18 1.67 -15.36
C VAL A 514 17.28 1.92 -16.41
N ARG A 515 17.34 1.16 -17.50
CA ARG A 515 18.48 1.19 -18.44
C ARG A 515 18.68 2.57 -19.08
N GLY A 516 19.91 3.09 -19.06
CA GLY A 516 20.23 4.42 -19.59
C GLY A 516 19.67 5.59 -18.79
N THR A 517 18.97 5.35 -17.67
CA THR A 517 18.36 6.40 -16.85
C THR A 517 19.30 6.94 -15.77
N ALA A 518 18.94 8.06 -15.15
CA ALA A 518 19.63 8.55 -13.97
C ALA A 518 19.45 7.65 -12.72
N CYS A 519 18.55 6.66 -12.73
CA CYS A 519 18.48 5.66 -11.67
C CYS A 519 19.52 4.54 -11.82
N GLU A 520 19.99 4.27 -13.04
CA GLU A 520 20.84 3.11 -13.34
C GLU A 520 22.04 3.06 -12.42
N ALA A 521 22.16 1.95 -11.69
CA ALA A 521 23.31 1.67 -10.87
C ALA A 521 24.51 1.40 -11.78
N LYS A 522 25.30 2.45 -12.07
CA LYS A 522 26.59 2.31 -12.74
C LYS A 522 27.41 1.26 -11.98
N SER A 523 27.61 0.11 -12.62
CA SER A 523 28.52 -0.90 -12.12
C SER A 523 29.88 -0.23 -11.90
N SER A 524 30.36 -0.23 -10.66
CA SER A 524 31.76 0.04 -10.39
C SER A 524 32.53 -1.15 -10.93
N SER A 525 32.84 -1.11 -12.23
CA SER A 525 33.84 -1.96 -12.83
C SER A 525 35.14 -1.72 -12.07
N LEU A 526 35.42 -2.62 -11.13
CA LEU A 526 36.75 -2.86 -10.62
C LEU A 526 37.58 -3.38 -11.80
N THR A 527 37.96 -2.45 -12.67
CA THR A 527 39.13 -2.62 -13.53
C THR A 527 40.27 -2.95 -12.57
N SER A 528 40.71 -4.20 -12.63
CA SER A 528 41.93 -4.66 -11.97
C SER A 528 43.11 -4.04 -12.69
N SER A 529 43.28 -2.72 -12.50
CA SER A 529 44.48 -1.99 -12.87
C SER A 529 45.63 -2.69 -12.16
N GLY A 530 46.41 -3.43 -12.95
CA GLY A 530 47.48 -4.28 -12.44
C GLY A 530 48.42 -3.43 -11.58
N ARG A 531 48.76 -3.93 -10.39
CA ARG A 531 49.73 -3.28 -9.50
C ARG A 531 50.96 -2.88 -10.33
N PRO A 532 51.38 -1.61 -10.37
CA PRO A 532 52.66 -1.24 -10.93
C PRO A 532 53.77 -1.69 -9.96
N GLY A 533 54.07 -2.99 -9.97
CA GLY A 533 55.25 -3.56 -9.34
C GLY A 533 56.48 -3.08 -10.12
N GLY A 534 57.24 -2.16 -9.52
CA GLY A 534 58.30 -1.45 -10.26
C GLY A 534 59.20 -0.63 -9.35
N TYR A 535 59.90 -1.30 -8.43
CA TYR A 535 60.98 -0.68 -7.67
C TYR A 535 62.07 -0.24 -8.67
N ARG A 536 62.33 1.06 -8.81
CA ARG A 536 63.39 1.59 -9.67
C ARG A 536 64.65 1.86 -8.84
N PRO A 537 65.81 1.25 -9.15
CA PRO A 537 67.07 1.65 -8.56
C PRO A 537 67.43 3.08 -8.99
N ILE A 538 68.03 3.85 -8.08
CA ILE A 538 68.67 5.12 -8.43
C ILE A 538 70.05 4.79 -9.00
N VAL A 539 70.33 5.24 -10.21
CA VAL A 539 71.68 5.25 -10.79
C VAL A 539 72.24 6.66 -10.59
N PHE A 540 73.45 6.75 -10.05
CA PHE A 540 74.23 7.98 -10.03
C PHE A 540 75.17 7.97 -11.24
N GLU A 541 75.15 9.04 -12.03
CA GLU A 541 76.12 9.26 -13.10
C GLU A 541 77.43 9.82 -12.52
N GLN A 542 78.55 9.57 -13.23
CA GLN A 542 79.88 10.15 -13.00
C GLN A 542 80.36 10.81 -14.30
#